data_AF-A0A966W4U8-F1
#
_entry.id   AF-A0A966W4U8-F1
#
_cell.length_a   1.000
_cell.length_b   1.000
_cell.length_c   1.000
_cell.angle_alpha   90.00
_cell.angle_beta   90.00
_cell.angle_gamma   90.00
#
_symmetry.space_group_name_H-M   'P 1'
#
loop_
_entity.id
_entity.type
_entity.pdbx_description
1 polymer ?
#
loop_
_entity_poly.entity_id
_entity_poly.type
_entity_poly.pdbx_seq_one_letter_code
_entity_poly.pdbx_strand_id
1 'polypeptide(L)' 'DDPVAFLGEAGRLVKRDGAIAIIEFHKRDDLVDGPPMAHRVSVGELTGLATLAGLKVGLTTDLTDRFYLTKLTRDIG' A
#
# COMPACT_ATOMS: atom_id res chain seq x y z
N ASP A 1 -12.04 -7.26 8.17
CA ASP A 1 -11.99 -6.75 6.79
C ASP A 1 -11.02 -7.57 5.96
N ASP A 2 -11.23 -7.61 4.63
CA ASP A 2 -10.37 -8.33 3.68
C ASP A 2 -9.61 -7.30 2.81
N PRO A 3 -8.35 -6.98 3.15
CA PRO A 3 -7.56 -6.00 2.42
C PRO A 3 -7.26 -6.42 0.98
N VAL A 4 -7.20 -7.72 0.70
CA VAL A 4 -6.93 -8.24 -0.65
C VAL A 4 -8.13 -7.98 -1.54
N ALA A 5 -9.34 -8.28 -1.07
CA ALA A 5 -10.57 -7.98 -1.80
C ALA A 5 -10.73 -6.48 -2.06
N PHE A 6 -10.42 -5.64 -1.07
CA PHE A 6 -10.46 -4.18 -1.22
C PHE A 6 -9.47 -3.67 -2.28
N LEU A 7 -8.22 -4.11 -2.22
CA LEU A 7 -7.19 -3.75 -3.21
C LEU A 7 -7.55 -4.24 -4.62
N GLY A 8 -8.12 -5.45 -4.72
CA GLY A 8 -8.60 -6.00 -5.99
C GLY A 8 -9.69 -5.13 -6.62
N GLU A 9 -10.65 -4.66 -5.81
CA GLU A 9 -11.72 -3.79 -6.28
C GLU A 9 -11.20 -2.39 -6.66
N ALA A 10 -10.28 -1.83 -5.88
CA ALA A 10 -9.60 -0.59 -6.25
C ALA A 10 -8.86 -0.75 -7.58
N GLY A 11 -8.15 -1.86 -7.77
CA GLY A 11 -7.48 -2.22 -9.02
C GLY A 11 -8.43 -2.33 -10.22
N ARG A 12 -9.64 -2.89 -10.00
CA ARG A 12 -10.68 -3.01 -11.03
C ARG A 12 -11.15 -1.65 -11.54
N LEU A 13 -11.27 -0.66 -10.65
CA LEU A 13 -11.73 0.69 -10.97
C LEU A 13 -10.68 1.55 -11.68
N VAL A 14 -9.40 1.24 -11.48
CA VAL A 14 -8.29 1.97 -12.09
C VAL A 14 -8.24 1.72 -13.61
N LYS A 15 -8.21 2.82 -14.38
CA LYS A 15 -8.11 2.79 -15.84
C LYS A 15 -6.77 2.22 -16.30
N ARG A 16 -6.68 1.86 -17.59
CA ARG A 16 -5.40 1.54 -18.25
C ARG A 16 -4.42 2.68 -18.00
N ASP A 17 -3.21 2.33 -17.55
CA ASP A 17 -2.12 3.24 -17.16
C ASP A 17 -2.39 4.13 -15.92
N GLY A 18 -3.51 3.94 -15.25
CA GLY A 18 -3.80 4.56 -13.96
C GLY A 18 -3.01 3.92 -12.81
N ALA A 19 -3.07 4.55 -11.65
CA ALA A 19 -2.37 4.08 -10.45
C ALA A 19 -3.19 4.32 -9.18
N ILE A 20 -2.84 3.56 -8.14
CA ILE A 20 -3.29 3.76 -6.77
C ILE A 20 -2.09 4.28 -5.98
N ALA A 21 -2.29 5.33 -5.21
CA ALA A 21 -1.30 5.83 -4.25
C ALA A 21 -1.72 5.39 -2.85
N ILE A 22 -0.84 4.68 -2.14
CA ILE A 22 -1.03 4.30 -0.75
C ILE A 22 -0.12 5.17 0.10
N ILE A 23 -0.71 5.88 1.06
CA ILE A 23 0.01 6.65 2.09
C ILE A 23 -0.27 5.96 3.41
N GLU A 24 0.78 5.50 4.09
CA GLU A 24 0.65 4.73 5.32
C GLU A 24 1.80 5.07 6.28
N PHE A 25 1.54 4.95 7.58
CA PHE A 25 2.55 5.16 8.60
C PHE A 25 3.66 4.11 8.48
N HIS A 26 4.90 4.52 8.70
CA HIS A 26 5.96 3.54 8.90
C HIS A 26 5.63 2.66 10.12
N LYS A 27 5.78 1.34 9.92
CA LYS A 27 5.66 0.35 10.99
C LYS A 27 6.96 0.27 11.77
N ARG A 28 7.18 1.28 12.61
CA ARG A 28 8.33 1.45 13.51
C ARG A 28 7.84 1.76 14.92
N ASP A 29 8.63 1.37 15.90
CA ASP A 29 8.37 1.51 17.34
C ASP A 29 8.68 2.91 17.89
N ASP A 30 9.56 3.65 17.22
CA ASP A 30 9.97 5.03 17.56
C ASP A 30 8.92 6.11 17.25
N LEU A 31 7.87 5.75 16.52
CA LEU A 31 6.82 6.67 16.09
C LEU A 31 5.66 6.73 17.10
N VAL A 32 5.77 7.69 18.02
CA VAL A 32 4.81 7.94 19.11
C VAL A 32 3.45 8.45 18.61
N ASP A 33 3.44 9.25 17.53
CA ASP A 33 2.22 9.82 16.96
C ASP A 33 1.60 8.90 15.90
N GLY A 34 0.28 8.73 15.96
CA GLY A 34 -0.50 7.98 14.98
C GLY A 34 -1.20 6.75 15.58
N PRO A 35 -1.74 5.85 14.73
CA PRO A 35 -2.38 4.62 15.20
C PRO A 35 -1.35 3.70 15.88
N PRO A 36 -1.80 2.80 16.78
CA PRO A 36 -0.94 1.78 17.37
C PRO A 36 -0.17 0.98 16.31
N MET A 37 1.08 0.62 16.59
CA MET A 37 1.95 -0.12 15.66
C MET A 37 1.30 -1.40 15.11
N ALA A 38 0.50 -2.09 15.93
CA ALA A 38 -0.22 -3.31 15.54
C ALA A 38 -1.23 -3.09 14.40
N HIS A 39 -1.72 -1.86 14.21
CA HIS A 39 -2.67 -1.52 13.15
C HIS A 39 -1.98 -1.01 11.88
N ARG A 40 -0.66 -0.78 11.93
CA ARG A 40 0.12 -0.28 10.79
C ARG A 40 0.52 -1.42 9.86
N VAL A 41 0.66 -1.06 8.59
CA VAL A 41 1.06 -1.99 7.53
C VAL A 41 2.46 -1.61 7.06
N SER A 42 3.41 -2.52 7.20
CA SER A 42 4.75 -2.34 6.64
C SER A 42 4.72 -2.41 5.11
N VAL A 43 5.77 -1.88 4.47
CA VAL A 43 5.91 -1.96 3.00
C VAL A 43 5.91 -3.42 2.52
N GLY A 44 6.50 -4.34 3.28
CA GLY A 44 6.50 -5.77 2.96
C GLY A 44 5.12 -6.41 3.03
N GLU A 45 4.34 -6.09 4.07
CA GLU A 45 2.94 -6.54 4.20
C GLU A 45 2.08 -5.97 3.08
N LEU A 46 2.18 -4.66 2.78
CA LEU A 46 1.47 -4.03 1.66
C LEU A 46 1.85 -4.71 0.33
N THR A 47 3.13 -5.01 0.13
CA THR A 47 3.60 -5.68 -1.09
C THR A 47 2.93 -7.04 -1.25
N GLY A 48 2.92 -7.85 -0.20
CA GLY A 48 2.25 -9.16 -0.22
C GLY A 48 0.75 -9.05 -0.53
N LEU A 49 0.06 -8.11 0.12
CA LEU A 49 -1.38 -7.87 -0.11
C LEU A 49 -1.67 -7.42 -1.54
N ALA A 50 -0.89 -6.47 -2.06
CA ALA A 50 -1.03 -5.96 -3.42
C ALA A 50 -0.77 -7.06 -4.46
N THR A 51 0.27 -7.88 -4.28
CA THR A 51 0.55 -9.01 -5.17
C THR A 51 -0.58 -10.04 -5.16
N LEU A 52 -1.12 -10.40 -4.00
CA LEU A 52 -2.28 -11.29 -3.90
C LEU A 52 -3.53 -10.71 -4.58
N ALA A 53 -3.66 -9.38 -4.60
CA ALA A 53 -4.73 -8.67 -5.30
C ALA A 53 -4.50 -8.50 -6.81
N GLY A 54 -3.42 -9.05 -7.38
CA GLY A 54 -3.09 -8.90 -8.80
C GLY A 54 -2.60 -7.49 -9.19
N LEU A 55 -2.04 -6.76 -8.23
CA LEU A 55 -1.45 -5.44 -8.44
C LEU A 55 0.08 -5.52 -8.48
N LYS A 56 0.68 -4.69 -9.32
CA LYS A 56 2.11 -4.47 -9.37
C LYS A 56 2.49 -3.34 -8.42
N VAL A 57 3.46 -3.60 -7.56
CA VAL A 57 4.04 -2.62 -6.66
C VAL A 57 5.17 -1.89 -7.38
N GLY A 58 5.05 -0.57 -7.46
CA GLY A 58 6.05 0.32 -8.02
C GLY A 58 6.99 0.87 -6.96
N LEU A 59 7.56 2.05 -7.25
CA LEU A 59 8.44 2.75 -6.32
C LEU A 59 7.71 3.04 -5.01
N THR A 60 8.41 2.77 -3.91
CA THR A 60 8.05 3.23 -2.56
C THR A 60 9.08 4.27 -2.13
N THR A 61 8.60 5.39 -1.61
CA THR A 61 9.45 6.47 -1.09
C THR A 61 8.95 6.88 0.29
N ASP A 62 9.85 7.40 1.12
CA ASP A 62 9.44 8.14 2.30
C ASP A 62 8.77 9.44 1.85
N LEU A 63 7.49 9.60 2.22
CA LEU A 63 6.76 10.85 1.98
C LEU A 63 7.14 11.88 3.05
N THR A 64 7.32 11.40 4.29
CA THR A 64 7.88 12.14 5.43
C THR A 64 8.60 11.11 6.32
N ASP A 65 9.16 11.56 7.45
CA ASP A 65 9.65 10.67 8.51
C ASP A 65 8.57 9.73 9.09
N ARG A 66 7.29 10.08 8.97
CA ARG A 66 6.15 9.32 9.53
C ARG A 66 5.47 8.40 8.52
N PHE A 67 5.51 8.75 7.24
CA PHE A 67 4.71 8.10 6.21
C PHE A 67 5.56 7.64 5.03
N TYR A 68 5.28 6.45 4.52
CA TYR A 68 5.71 6.06 3.17
C TYR A 68 4.58 6.29 2.16
N LEU A 69 4.99 6.48 0.91
CA LEU A 69 4.13 6.50 -0.27
C LEU A 69 4.52 5.34 -1.17
N THR A 70 3.57 4.47 -1.50
CA THR A 70 3.75 3.39 -2.47
C THR A 70 2.79 3.59 -3.64
N LYS A 71 3.31 3.52 -4.86
CA LYS A 71 2.50 3.48 -6.08
C LYS A 71 2.17 2.03 -6.44
N LEU A 72 0.89 1.72 -6.62
CA LEU A 72 0.43 0.45 -7.18
C LEU A 72 -0.16 0.68 -8.58
N THR A 73 0.05 -0.26 -9.49
CA THR A 73 -0.57 -0.28 -10.82
C THR A 73 -1.20 -1.63 -11.07
N ARG A 74 -2.08 -1.72 -12.07
CA ARG A 74 -2.58 -3.02 -12.53
C ARG A 74 -1.41 -3.84 -13.06
N ASP A 75 -1.43 -5.14 -12.81
CA ASP A 75 -0.55 -6.06 -13.53
C ASP A 75 -1.13 -6.27 -14.94
N ILE A 76 -0.56 -5.57 -15.90
CA ILE A 76 -0.95 -5.66 -17.32
C ILE A 76 0.00 -6.68 -17.94
N GLY A 77 -0.33 -7.96 -17.74
CA GLY A 77 0.20 -9.05 -18.57
C GLY A 77 -0.27 -8.93 -20.02
#